data_AF-A0A2D4JK50-F1
#
_entry.id   AF-A0A2D4JK50-F1
#
_cell.length_a   1.000
_cell.length_b   1.000
_cell.length_c   1.000
_cell.angle_alpha   90.00
_cell.angle_beta   90.00
_cell.angle_gamma   90.00
#
_symmetry.space_group_name_H-M   'P 1'
#
loop_
_entity.id
_entity.type
_entity.pdbx_description
1 polymer ?
#
loop_
_entity_poly.entity_id
_entity_poly.type
_entity_poly.pdbx_seq_one_letter_code
_entity_poly.pdbx_strand_id
1 'polypeptide(L)'
;LCHHNPDTGASQEASFPSLYLLPSHEDNLEEVLPDVFSLLPLFADLSTFMIQQVIQFAKAIPAFRNLPMDDQISLLKGATLEVCQIQFNTVFNEETNAWKCGPHC
;
A
#
# COMPACT_ATOMS: atom_id res chain seq x y z
N LEU A 1 -52.57 7.77 -37.65
CA LEU A 1 -53.08 6.86 -36.58
C LEU A 1 -52.28 5.56 -36.68
N CYS A 2 -51.48 5.07 -35.74
CA CYS A 2 -51.16 5.44 -34.36
C CYS A 2 -49.71 4.99 -34.03
N HIS A 3 -48.98 5.88 -33.33
CA HIS A 3 -48.01 5.69 -32.24
C HIS A 3 -46.76 4.78 -32.31
N HIS A 4 -45.62 5.49 -32.30
CA HIS A 4 -44.48 5.45 -31.36
C HIS A 4 -43.31 4.44 -31.55
N ASN A 5 -42.13 5.01 -31.32
CA ASN A 5 -40.74 4.52 -31.37
C ASN A 5 -40.13 4.86 -29.99
N PRO A 6 -38.85 4.58 -29.67
CA PRO A 6 -37.95 3.44 -29.92
C PRO A 6 -37.63 2.69 -28.59
N ASP A 7 -36.87 1.58 -28.61
CA ASP A 7 -35.75 1.49 -27.66
C ASP A 7 -34.67 0.48 -28.06
N THR A 8 -33.46 0.85 -27.68
CA THR A 8 -32.15 0.41 -28.18
C THR A 8 -31.65 -0.79 -27.37
N GLY A 9 -31.30 -1.89 -28.05
CA GLY A 9 -30.72 -3.08 -27.43
C GLY A 9 -29.25 -2.87 -27.03
N ALA A 10 -28.96 -3.18 -25.77
CA ALA A 10 -27.71 -2.94 -25.06
C ALA A 10 -26.56 -3.90 -25.45
N SER A 11 -25.34 -3.37 -25.51
CA SER A 11 -24.10 -4.14 -25.35
C SER A 11 -23.75 -4.21 -23.86
N GLN A 12 -23.48 -5.43 -23.37
CA GLN A 12 -22.98 -5.69 -22.03
C GLN A 12 -21.52 -5.21 -21.89
N GLU A 13 -21.27 -4.30 -20.95
CA GLU A 13 -20.01 -4.27 -20.19
C GLU A 13 -20.35 -4.34 -18.70
N ALA A 14 -19.74 -5.29 -18.00
CA ALA A 14 -19.90 -5.48 -16.57
C ALA A 14 -19.21 -4.31 -15.85
N SER A 15 -20.01 -3.31 -15.50
CA SER A 15 -19.56 -2.15 -14.72
C SER A 15 -19.44 -2.52 -13.25
N PHE A 16 -18.24 -2.32 -12.69
CA PHE A 16 -17.99 -2.36 -11.25
C PHE A 16 -19.00 -1.45 -10.52
N PRO A 17 -19.52 -1.80 -9.33
CA PRO A 17 -20.48 -0.96 -8.63
C PRO A 17 -19.87 0.41 -8.33
N SER A 18 -20.34 1.39 -9.10
CA SER A 18 -20.08 2.81 -8.98
C SER A 18 -20.42 3.26 -7.56
N LEU A 19 -19.39 3.60 -6.78
CA LEU A 19 -19.48 4.05 -5.39
C LEU A 19 -20.06 5.49 -5.26
N TYR A 20 -20.78 6.00 -6.26
CA TYR A 20 -21.08 7.43 -6.44
C TYR A 20 -22.51 7.86 -6.08
N LEU A 21 -23.28 7.07 -5.33
CA LEU A 21 -24.66 7.43 -5.00
C LEU A 21 -24.80 7.71 -3.49
N LEU A 22 -24.23 8.83 -3.03
CA LEU A 22 -24.56 9.39 -1.71
C LEU A 22 -25.64 10.48 -1.89
N PRO A 23 -26.69 10.50 -1.04
CA PRO A 23 -27.69 11.57 -1.07
C PRO A 23 -27.02 12.89 -0.67
N SER A 24 -27.30 13.94 -1.43
CA SER A 24 -26.94 15.32 -1.11
C SER A 24 -27.67 15.76 0.17
N HIS A 25 -26.97 15.71 1.31
CA HIS A 25 -27.30 16.49 2.49
C HIS A 25 -26.03 17.26 2.89
N GLU A 26 -25.95 18.51 2.44
CA GLU A 26 -25.03 19.49 3.00
C GLU A 26 -25.43 19.73 4.46
N ASP A 27 -24.68 19.13 5.39
CA ASP A 27 -24.34 19.78 6.66
C ASP A 27 -23.28 18.93 7.37
N ASN A 28 -22.08 19.51 7.49
CA ASN A 28 -20.99 19.16 8.41
C ASN A 28 -20.24 17.82 8.16
N LEU A 29 -19.29 17.85 7.21
CA LEU A 29 -18.25 16.82 7.02
C LEU A 29 -16.88 17.29 7.58
N GLU A 30 -16.86 18.12 8.63
CA GLU A 30 -15.63 18.71 9.17
C GLU A 30 -15.21 18.10 10.53
N GLU A 31 -15.97 17.15 11.09
CA GLU A 31 -15.60 16.49 12.35
C GLU A 31 -15.69 14.96 12.24
N VAL A 32 -14.62 14.28 12.67
CA VAL A 32 -14.50 12.82 12.91
C VAL A 32 -14.10 11.95 11.71
N LEU A 33 -13.08 12.34 10.94
CA LEU A 33 -12.06 11.33 10.61
C LEU A 33 -10.98 11.51 11.69
N PRO A 34 -10.82 10.59 12.66
CA PRO A 34 -9.67 10.65 13.56
C PRO A 34 -8.43 10.71 12.69
N ASP A 35 -7.41 11.42 13.14
CA ASP A 35 -6.16 11.75 12.45
C ASP A 35 -5.44 10.53 11.82
N VAL A 36 -6.03 9.88 10.80
CA VAL A 36 -5.56 8.62 10.18
C VAL A 36 -4.18 8.85 9.57
N PHE A 37 -3.93 10.08 9.16
CA PHE A 37 -2.69 10.49 8.55
C PHE A 37 -1.60 10.92 9.54
N SER A 38 -1.90 11.14 10.82
CA SER A 38 -0.87 11.43 11.85
C SER A 38 0.24 10.41 11.95
N LEU A 39 -0.06 9.15 11.64
CA LEU A 39 0.90 8.06 11.70
C LEU A 39 1.73 7.94 10.42
N LEU A 40 1.37 8.64 9.33
CA LEU A 40 2.11 8.58 8.07
C LEU A 40 3.56 9.06 8.19
N PRO A 41 3.89 10.17 8.89
CA PRO A 41 5.28 10.57 9.07
C PRO A 41 6.11 9.49 9.78
N LEU A 42 5.59 8.92 10.86
CA LEU A 42 6.25 7.84 11.60
C LEU A 42 6.43 6.59 10.73
N PHE A 43 5.40 6.22 9.95
CA PHE A 43 5.49 5.10 9.02
C PHE A 43 6.50 5.37 7.90
N ALA A 44 6.57 6.59 7.38
CA ALA A 44 7.53 6.99 6.37
C ALA A 44 8.97 6.92 6.90
N ASP A 45 9.21 7.36 8.13
CA ASP A 45 10.52 7.28 8.77
C ASP A 45 10.93 5.83 9.01
N LEU A 46 10.04 5.02 9.59
CA LEU A 46 10.28 3.60 9.83
C LEU A 46 10.51 2.83 8.53
N SER A 47 9.68 3.06 7.50
CA SER A 47 9.84 2.41 6.20
C SER A 47 11.13 2.83 5.50
N THR A 48 11.52 4.11 5.60
CA THR A 48 12.80 4.60 5.07
C THR A 48 13.97 3.90 5.75
N PHE A 49 13.95 3.78 7.07
CA PHE A 49 14.95 3.05 7.82
C PHE A 49 15.03 1.58 7.36
N MET A 50 13.90 0.89 7.28
CA MET A 50 13.83 -0.51 6.85
C MET A 50 14.36 -0.70 5.42
N ILE A 51 13.99 0.19 4.48
CA ILE A 51 14.50 0.18 3.10
C ILE A 51 16.03 0.30 3.10
N GLN A 52 16.60 1.21 3.90
CA GLN A 52 18.06 1.35 4.01
C GLN A 52 18.72 0.07 4.53
N GLN A 53 18.11 -0.59 5.51
CA GLN A 53 18.61 -1.87 6.03
C GLN A 53 18.54 -2.98 4.97
N VAL A 54 17.46 -3.06 4.19
CA VAL A 54 17.35 -4.01 3.06
C VAL A 54 18.41 -3.74 1.99
N ILE A 55 18.67 -2.48 1.65
CA ILE A 55 19.73 -2.11 0.71
C ILE A 55 21.10 -2.54 1.23
N GLN A 56 21.39 -2.33 2.53
CA GLN A 56 22.64 -2.76 3.16
C GLN A 56 22.78 -4.29 3.14
N PHE A 57 21.70 -5.01 3.48
CA PHE A 57 21.65 -6.47 3.40
C PHE A 57 21.93 -6.97 1.98
N ALA A 58 21.26 -6.43 0.98
CA ALA A 58 21.47 -6.82 -0.42
C ALA A 58 22.91 -6.57 -0.87
N LYS A 59 23.48 -5.41 -0.49
CA LYS A 59 24.90 -5.09 -0.77
C LYS A 59 25.89 -6.04 -0.08
N ALA A 60 25.51 -6.68 1.02
CA ALA A 60 26.38 -7.67 1.67
C ALA A 60 26.48 -8.99 0.86
N ILE A 61 25.51 -9.29 0.00
CA ILE A 61 25.47 -10.51 -0.82
C ILE A 61 26.41 -10.36 -2.03
N PRO A 62 27.49 -11.15 -2.15
CA PRO A 62 28.43 -11.02 -3.27
C PRO A 62 27.78 -11.23 -4.64
N ALA A 63 26.87 -12.21 -4.76
CA ALA A 63 26.16 -12.48 -5.99
C ALA A 63 25.30 -11.29 -6.46
N PHE A 64 24.64 -10.60 -5.52
CA PHE A 64 23.84 -9.41 -5.81
C PHE A 64 24.71 -8.25 -6.33
N ARG A 65 25.86 -8.01 -5.69
CA ARG A 65 26.81 -6.96 -6.11
C ARG A 65 27.38 -7.17 -7.51
N ASN A 66 27.45 -8.41 -7.97
CA ASN A 66 27.97 -8.76 -9.28
C ASN A 66 26.94 -8.60 -10.41
N LEU A 67 25.68 -8.30 -10.09
CA LEU A 67 24.64 -8.04 -11.09
C LEU A 67 24.84 -6.65 -11.73
N PRO A 68 24.37 -6.44 -12.97
CA PRO A 68 24.22 -5.12 -13.55
C PRO A 68 23.48 -4.15 -12.62
N MET A 69 23.81 -2.86 -12.68
CA MET A 69 23.21 -1.85 -11.81
C MET A 69 21.68 -1.79 -11.96
N ASP A 70 21.17 -1.92 -13.19
CA ASP A 70 19.73 -1.93 -13.48
C ASP A 70 19.02 -3.13 -12.85
N ASP A 71 19.68 -4.29 -12.79
CA ASP A 71 19.15 -5.49 -12.15
C ASP A 71 19.15 -5.33 -10.63
N GLN A 72 20.21 -4.75 -10.04
CA GLN A 72 20.24 -4.44 -8.61
C GLN A 72 19.09 -3.50 -8.22
N ILE A 73 18.85 -2.45 -9.02
CA ILE A 73 17.74 -1.50 -8.79
C ILE A 73 16.39 -2.20 -8.96
N SER A 74 16.22 -2.99 -10.01
CA SER A 74 14.97 -3.68 -10.31
C SER A 74 14.61 -4.68 -9.21
N LEU A 75 15.58 -5.45 -8.73
CA LEU A 75 15.41 -6.38 -7.62
C LEU A 75 15.06 -5.67 -6.32
N LEU A 76 15.77 -4.60 -5.97
CA LEU A 76 15.45 -3.81 -4.78
C LEU A 76 14.05 -3.20 -4.88
N LYS A 77 13.69 -2.59 -6.00
CA LYS A 77 12.35 -2.01 -6.19
C LYS A 77 11.24 -3.07 -6.11
N GLY A 78 11.47 -4.27 -6.65
CA GLY A 78 10.50 -5.35 -6.65
C GLY A 78 10.33 -6.04 -5.31
N ALA A 79 11.42 -6.26 -4.57
CA ALA A 79 11.41 -7.14 -3.39
C ALA A 79 11.49 -6.42 -2.04
N THR A 80 11.79 -5.12 -1.99
CA THR A 80 12.08 -4.46 -0.69
C THR A 80 10.93 -4.58 0.30
N LEU A 81 9.68 -4.40 -0.13
CA LEU A 81 8.54 -4.53 0.78
C LEU A 81 8.39 -5.94 1.35
N GLU A 82 8.60 -6.97 0.53
CA GLU A 82 8.54 -8.38 0.97
C GLU A 82 9.63 -8.68 2.00
N VAL A 83 10.86 -8.23 1.74
CA VAL A 83 11.98 -8.41 2.67
C VAL A 83 11.73 -7.65 3.98
N CYS A 84 11.19 -6.42 3.92
CA CYS A 84 10.79 -5.67 5.11
C CYS A 84 9.73 -6.43 5.93
N GLN A 85 8.73 -7.04 5.29
CA GLN A 85 7.69 -7.83 5.99
C GLN A 85 8.26 -9.07 6.67
N ILE A 86 9.18 -9.78 6.01
CA ILE A 86 9.90 -10.91 6.62
C ILE A 86 10.68 -10.44 7.86
N GLN A 87 11.36 -9.29 7.78
CA GLN A 87 12.06 -8.73 8.93
C GLN A 87 11.09 -8.34 10.06
N PHE A 88 9.95 -7.73 9.75
CA PHE A 88 8.92 -7.42 10.76
C PHE A 88 8.41 -8.67 11.47
N ASN A 89 8.29 -9.79 10.76
CA ASN A 89 7.88 -11.05 11.38
C ASN A 89 8.86 -11.52 12.46
N THR A 90 10.16 -11.25 12.32
CA THR A 90 11.18 -11.62 13.34
C THR A 90 11.03 -10.88 14.66
N VAL A 91 10.35 -9.73 14.66
CA VAL A 91 10.07 -8.91 15.86
C VAL A 91 8.59 -8.93 16.24
N PHE A 92 7.75 -9.68 15.53
CA PHE A 92 6.33 -9.81 15.83
C PHE A 92 6.12 -10.79 16.99
N ASN A 93 5.29 -10.40 17.96
CA ASN A 93 4.86 -11.27 19.04
C ASN A 93 3.38 -11.62 18.84
N GLU A 94 3.11 -12.91 18.59
CA GLU A 94 1.77 -13.43 18.32
C GLU A 94 0.84 -13.33 19.53
N GLU A 95 1.35 -13.51 20.75
CA GLU A 95 0.54 -13.44 21.98
C GLU A 95 -0.01 -12.02 22.22
N THR A 96 0.81 -11.00 21.97
CA THR A 96 0.43 -9.60 22.16
C THR A 96 -0.10 -8.92 20.90
N ASN A 97 -0.04 -9.58 19.74
CA ASN A 97 -0.32 -9.00 18.43
C ASN A 97 0.43 -7.67 18.18
N ALA A 98 1.70 -7.62 18.57
CA ALA A 98 2.48 -6.38 18.55
C ALA A 98 3.93 -6.63 18.10
N TRP A 99 4.51 -5.66 17.40
CA TRP A 99 5.92 -5.67 17.04
C TRP A 99 6.77 -5.11 18.19
N LYS A 100 7.72 -5.91 18.65
CA LYS A 100 8.73 -5.53 19.66
C LYS A 100 9.94 -4.91 18.97
N CYS A 101 9.67 -3.72 18.45
CA CYS A 101 10.64 -2.75 18.03
C CYS A 101 11.45 -2.31 19.26
N GLY A 102 12.76 -2.61 19.32
CA GLY A 102 13.62 -2.25 20.45
C GLY A 102 13.65 -0.74 20.74
N PRO A 103 14.46 -0.27 21.71
CA PRO A 103 14.48 1.15 22.13
C PRO A 103 14.97 2.16 21.07
N HIS A 104 15.15 1.73 19.82
CA HIS A 104 15.67 2.52 18.71
C HIS A 104 14.70 2.63 17.52
N CYS A 105 13.41 2.36 17.73
CA CYS A 105 12.37 2.70 16.77
C CYS A 105 11.81 4.10 17.01
#